data_AF-A0A2D6K0Z9-F1
#
_entry.id   AF-A0A2D6K0Z9-F1
#
_cell.length_a   1.000
_cell.length_b   1.000
_cell.length_c   1.000
_cell.angle_alpha   90.00
_cell.angle_beta   90.00
_cell.angle_gamma   90.00
#
_symmetry.space_group_name_H-M   'P 1'
#
loop_
_entity.id
_entity.type
_entity.pdbx_description
1 polymer ?
#
loop_
_entity_poly.entity_id
_entity_poly.type
_entity_poly.pdbx_seq_one_letter_code
_entity_poly.pdbx_strand_id
1 'polypeptide(L)'
;MSDQKSKLVLVVALGAALGGGAYLALDYYQDQQALRAQVKAEAEQKAVEDAERKAQEEQRVVELTAEFESFLNGFIAEISKASREYKASKAVMKGLVKPETMAMAAYAEENYKLGEATILNMKLQMDEMMQIFQKADEQFEALIEKWPEGRRDTINKSWSELRDARLNQLVGFFESENDVLAAMQELLFICSENKELMAIGDDPSIVSFTDEGVAAQFNQQYIRLQALQDLQTELMEQLSQDGEDSSLSEKSSEQEVVNENAQGVSANSEPSGSQQEPAERPARQGRRGR
;
A
#
# COMPACT_ATOMS: atom_id res chain seq x y z
N MET A 1 84.40 -37.72 56.89
CA MET A 1 83.19 -38.20 56.17
C MET A 1 81.91 -37.37 56.40
N SER A 2 81.96 -36.24 57.12
CA SER A 2 80.76 -35.43 57.44
C SER A 2 80.42 -34.34 56.39
N ASP A 3 81.36 -33.92 55.54
CA ASP A 3 81.17 -32.76 54.64
C ASP A 3 80.47 -33.09 53.31
N GLN A 4 80.52 -34.35 52.85
CA GLN A 4 79.81 -34.77 51.62
C GLN A 4 78.30 -34.93 51.81
N LYS A 5 77.84 -35.33 53.00
CA LYS A 5 76.40 -35.51 53.26
C LYS A 5 75.66 -34.17 53.32
N SER A 6 76.30 -33.11 53.81
CA SER A 6 75.71 -31.77 53.90
C SER A 6 75.55 -31.10 52.53
N LYS A 7 76.49 -31.32 51.59
CA LYS A 7 76.39 -30.81 50.21
C LYS A 7 75.31 -31.52 49.40
N LEU A 8 75.10 -32.82 49.63
CA LEU A 8 74.09 -33.61 48.91
C LEU A 8 72.66 -33.22 49.31
N VAL A 9 72.42 -32.95 50.61
CA VAL A 9 71.13 -32.46 51.11
C VAL A 9 70.81 -31.06 50.55
N LEU A 10 71.82 -30.19 50.42
CA LEU A 10 71.64 -28.84 49.90
C LEU A 10 71.34 -28.82 48.40
N VAL A 11 71.93 -29.73 47.62
CA VAL A 11 71.63 -29.91 46.19
C VAL A 11 70.24 -30.52 45.97
N VAL A 12 69.82 -31.49 46.80
CA VAL A 12 68.46 -32.05 46.75
C VAL A 12 67.41 -31.03 47.17
N ALA A 13 67.68 -30.20 48.18
CA ALA A 13 66.79 -29.12 48.60
C ALA A 13 66.67 -28.01 47.55
N LEU A 14 67.76 -27.63 46.87
CA LEU A 14 67.72 -26.70 45.73
C LEU A 14 66.98 -27.29 44.52
N GLY A 15 67.19 -28.58 44.22
CA GLY A 15 66.49 -29.28 43.15
C GLY A 15 64.98 -29.40 43.41
N ALA A 16 64.58 -29.64 44.66
CA ALA A 16 63.17 -29.67 45.07
C ALA A 16 62.51 -28.28 45.06
N ALA A 17 63.25 -27.22 45.46
CA ALA A 17 62.74 -25.85 45.44
C ALA A 17 62.61 -25.28 44.02
N LEU A 18 63.57 -25.54 43.14
CA LEU A 18 63.52 -25.14 41.73
C LEU A 18 62.52 -25.97 40.92
N GLY A 19 62.40 -27.27 41.22
CA GLY A 19 61.38 -28.14 40.62
C GLY A 19 59.95 -27.80 41.05
N GLY A 20 59.75 -27.47 42.33
CA GLY A 20 58.44 -27.04 42.86
C GLY A 20 58.00 -25.68 42.32
N GLY A 21 58.92 -24.72 42.18
CA GLY A 21 58.63 -23.41 41.58
C GLY A 21 58.31 -23.48 40.08
N ALA A 22 59.01 -24.33 39.33
CA ALA A 22 58.73 -24.55 37.91
C ALA A 22 57.36 -25.24 37.68
N TYR A 23 56.97 -26.17 38.56
CA TYR A 23 55.67 -26.84 38.50
C TYR A 23 54.51 -25.87 38.75
N LEU A 24 54.61 -25.02 39.79
CA LEU A 24 53.59 -24.00 40.08
C LEU A 24 53.46 -22.94 38.97
N ALA A 25 54.57 -22.56 38.34
CA ALA A 25 54.54 -21.64 37.20
C ALA A 25 53.88 -22.26 35.96
N LEU A 26 54.10 -23.56 35.71
CA LEU A 26 53.45 -24.31 34.63
C LEU A 26 51.95 -24.46 34.85
N ASP A 27 51.53 -24.78 36.08
CA ASP A 27 50.12 -24.92 36.47
C ASP A 27 49.38 -23.58 36.32
N TYR A 28 49.98 -22.48 36.79
CA TYR A 28 49.43 -21.12 36.61
C TYR A 28 49.32 -20.70 35.14
N TYR A 29 50.28 -21.08 34.29
CA TYR A 29 50.23 -20.81 32.85
C TYR A 29 49.15 -21.64 32.14
N GLN A 30 48.94 -22.89 32.55
CA GLN A 30 47.87 -23.74 32.03
C GLN A 30 46.50 -23.23 32.45
N ASP A 31 46.32 -22.82 33.71
CA ASP A 31 45.08 -22.19 34.18
C ASP A 31 44.77 -20.89 33.44
N GLN A 32 45.77 -20.03 33.18
CA GLN A 32 45.56 -18.82 32.37
C GLN A 32 45.16 -19.14 30.93
N GLN A 33 45.71 -20.20 30.33
CA GLN A 33 45.31 -20.61 28.97
C GLN A 33 43.89 -21.18 28.95
N ALA A 34 43.53 -21.98 29.96
CA ALA A 34 42.18 -22.51 30.12
C ALA A 34 41.15 -21.38 30.29
N LEU A 35 41.44 -20.38 31.14
CA LEU A 35 40.56 -19.22 31.35
C LEU A 35 40.40 -18.39 30.08
N ARG A 36 41.48 -18.14 29.33
CA ARG A 36 41.42 -17.42 28.05
C ARG A 36 40.66 -18.20 26.98
N ALA A 37 40.82 -19.52 26.92
CA ALA A 37 40.05 -20.38 26.02
C ALA A 37 38.55 -20.34 26.37
N GLN A 38 38.21 -20.32 27.66
CA GLN A 38 36.83 -20.23 28.13
C GLN A 38 36.19 -18.89 27.80
N VAL A 39 36.85 -17.77 28.09
CA VAL A 39 36.37 -16.41 27.73
C VAL A 39 36.21 -16.26 26.21
N LYS A 40 37.13 -16.84 25.42
CA LYS A 40 37.03 -16.83 23.96
C LYS A 40 35.83 -17.66 23.47
N ALA A 41 35.62 -18.85 24.04
CA ALA A 41 34.48 -19.70 23.71
C ALA A 41 33.13 -19.04 24.09
N GLU A 42 33.06 -18.35 25.24
CA GLU A 42 31.87 -17.58 25.64
C GLU A 42 31.62 -16.37 24.72
N ALA A 43 32.68 -15.67 24.30
CA ALA A 43 32.55 -14.57 23.34
C ALA A 43 32.12 -15.05 21.95
N GLU A 44 32.62 -16.21 21.50
CA GLU A 44 32.22 -16.84 20.24
C GLU A 44 30.76 -17.34 20.31
N GLN A 45 30.34 -17.97 21.41
CA GLN A 45 28.93 -18.35 21.63
C GLN A 45 28.00 -17.13 21.59
N LYS A 46 28.35 -16.06 22.30
CA LYS A 46 27.55 -14.84 22.31
C LYS A 46 27.47 -14.17 20.93
N ALA A 47 28.57 -14.20 20.16
CA ALA A 47 28.57 -13.68 18.79
C ALA A 47 27.68 -14.50 17.85
N VAL A 48 27.65 -15.84 18.02
CA VAL A 48 26.74 -16.72 17.27
C VAL A 48 25.29 -16.47 17.66
N GLU A 49 24.98 -16.39 18.96
CA GLU A 49 23.63 -16.08 19.45
C GLU A 49 23.14 -14.70 18.96
N ASP A 50 24.00 -13.68 19.00
CA ASP A 50 23.67 -12.34 18.49
C ASP A 50 23.46 -12.33 16.97
N ALA A 51 24.23 -13.14 16.21
CA ALA A 51 24.06 -13.29 14.77
C ALA A 51 22.78 -14.05 14.41
N GLU A 52 22.46 -15.13 15.14
CA GLU A 52 21.20 -15.87 14.98
C GLU A 52 19.98 -15.02 15.32
N ARG A 53 20.05 -14.23 16.41
CA ARG A 53 18.98 -13.29 16.76
C ARG A 53 18.75 -12.25 15.67
N LYS A 54 19.82 -11.66 15.12
CA LYS A 54 19.72 -10.72 14.00
C LYS A 54 19.12 -11.37 12.75
N ALA A 55 19.55 -12.58 12.41
CA ALA A 55 19.02 -13.31 11.27
C ALA A 55 17.52 -13.63 11.43
N GLN A 56 17.08 -14.00 12.63
CA GLN A 56 15.65 -14.20 12.93
C GLN A 56 14.85 -12.90 12.87
N GLU A 57 15.41 -11.79 13.36
CA GLU A 57 14.78 -10.47 13.29
C GLU A 57 14.63 -10.01 11.83
N GLU A 58 15.66 -10.19 11.00
CA GLU A 58 15.60 -9.92 9.57
C GLU A 58 14.55 -10.79 8.85
N GLN A 59 14.51 -12.09 9.13
CA GLN A 59 13.49 -12.98 8.58
C GLN A 59 12.08 -12.55 8.97
N ARG A 60 11.87 -12.17 10.24
CA ARG A 60 10.58 -11.66 10.72
C ARG A 60 10.16 -10.38 9.98
N VAL A 61 11.10 -9.47 9.72
CA VAL A 61 10.80 -8.26 8.94
C VAL A 61 10.41 -8.60 7.50
N VAL A 62 11.07 -9.58 6.88
CA VAL A 62 10.70 -10.06 5.52
C VAL A 62 9.29 -10.64 5.52
N GLU A 63 8.95 -11.49 6.48
CA GLU A 63 7.60 -12.08 6.62
C GLU A 63 6.54 -10.99 6.82
N LEU A 64 6.78 -10.04 7.73
CA LEU A 64 5.85 -8.92 7.97
C LEU A 64 5.67 -8.02 6.75
N THR A 65 6.73 -7.83 5.95
CA THR A 65 6.65 -7.08 4.70
C THR A 65 5.77 -7.80 3.68
N ALA A 66 5.91 -9.13 3.56
CA ALA A 66 5.07 -9.93 2.68
C ALA A 66 3.60 -9.97 3.14
N GLU A 67 3.34 -10.03 4.45
CA GLU A 67 1.97 -9.89 5.00
C GLU A 67 1.37 -8.51 4.66
N PHE A 68 2.16 -7.45 4.77
CA PHE A 68 1.74 -6.08 4.44
C PHE A 68 1.45 -5.89 2.95
N GLU A 69 2.30 -6.42 2.09
CA GLU A 69 2.08 -6.40 0.65
C GLU A 69 0.82 -7.20 0.27
N SER A 70 0.60 -8.36 0.88
CA SER A 70 -0.60 -9.16 0.70
C SER A 70 -1.86 -8.40 1.12
N PHE A 71 -1.81 -7.71 2.26
CA PHE A 71 -2.87 -6.83 2.73
C PHE A 71 -3.18 -5.72 1.71
N LEU A 72 -2.18 -4.96 1.26
CA LEU A 72 -2.37 -3.86 0.30
C LEU A 72 -2.94 -4.37 -1.02
N ASN A 73 -2.43 -5.49 -1.53
CA ASN A 73 -2.92 -6.10 -2.76
C ASN A 73 -4.38 -6.57 -2.61
N GLY A 74 -4.74 -7.13 -1.45
CA GLY A 74 -6.11 -7.50 -1.13
C GLY A 74 -7.05 -6.30 -1.11
N PHE A 75 -6.67 -5.24 -0.39
CA PHE A 75 -7.40 -3.97 -0.34
C PHE A 75 -7.61 -3.36 -1.73
N ILE A 76 -6.54 -3.27 -2.54
CA ILE A 76 -6.60 -2.74 -3.92
C ILE A 76 -7.51 -3.60 -4.80
N ALA A 77 -7.47 -4.92 -4.65
CA ALA A 77 -8.33 -5.82 -5.41
C ALA A 77 -9.81 -5.65 -5.04
N GLU A 78 -10.13 -5.55 -3.74
CA GLU A 78 -11.50 -5.33 -3.25
C GLU A 78 -12.06 -3.99 -3.77
N ILE A 79 -11.33 -2.88 -3.61
CA ILE A 79 -11.80 -1.57 -4.09
C ILE A 79 -11.92 -1.50 -5.62
N SER A 80 -10.99 -2.15 -6.35
CA SER A 80 -11.04 -2.20 -7.82
C SER A 80 -12.24 -2.99 -8.32
N LYS A 81 -12.61 -4.07 -7.64
CA LYS A 81 -13.80 -4.86 -7.94
C LYS A 81 -15.06 -4.03 -7.69
N ALA A 82 -15.21 -3.45 -6.50
CA ALA A 82 -16.37 -2.64 -6.14
C ALA A 82 -16.54 -1.44 -7.11
N SER A 83 -15.45 -0.74 -7.43
CA SER A 83 -15.46 0.37 -8.40
C SER A 83 -15.92 -0.07 -9.80
N ARG A 84 -15.55 -1.27 -10.24
CA ARG A 84 -15.97 -1.80 -11.55
C ARG A 84 -17.46 -2.09 -11.58
N GLU A 85 -17.98 -2.73 -10.54
CA GLU A 85 -19.40 -3.06 -10.42
C GLU A 85 -20.25 -1.79 -10.37
N TYR A 86 -19.80 -0.79 -9.60
CA TYR A 86 -20.39 0.53 -9.55
C TYR A 86 -20.42 1.22 -10.92
N LYS A 87 -19.29 1.22 -11.64
CA LYS A 87 -19.21 1.79 -13.00
C LYS A 87 -20.17 1.12 -13.98
N ALA A 88 -20.37 -0.20 -13.84
CA ALA A 88 -21.34 -0.92 -14.67
C ALA A 88 -22.77 -0.44 -14.38
N SER A 89 -23.16 -0.31 -13.11
CA SER A 89 -24.47 0.24 -12.73
C SER A 89 -24.64 1.70 -13.15
N LYS A 90 -23.60 2.54 -13.04
CA LYS A 90 -23.60 3.93 -13.55
C LYS A 90 -23.82 3.98 -15.06
N ALA A 91 -23.23 3.05 -15.82
CA ALA A 91 -23.43 2.98 -17.26
C ALA A 91 -24.88 2.62 -17.63
N VAL A 92 -25.52 1.73 -16.86
CA VAL A 92 -26.95 1.42 -17.00
C VAL A 92 -27.79 2.67 -16.75
N MET A 93 -27.58 3.37 -15.63
CA MET A 93 -28.31 4.62 -15.32
C MET A 93 -28.15 5.67 -16.40
N LYS A 94 -26.91 5.91 -16.86
CA LYS A 94 -26.63 6.81 -17.99
C LYS A 94 -27.37 6.39 -19.26
N GLY A 95 -27.53 5.10 -19.50
CA GLY A 95 -28.30 4.58 -20.62
C GLY A 95 -29.79 4.86 -20.49
N LEU A 96 -30.36 4.69 -19.30
CA LEU A 96 -31.79 4.90 -19.05
C LEU A 96 -32.21 6.35 -19.24
N VAL A 97 -31.37 7.30 -18.85
CA VAL A 97 -31.64 8.75 -18.99
C VAL A 97 -31.19 9.34 -20.32
N LYS A 98 -30.86 8.51 -21.30
CA LYS A 98 -30.65 8.99 -22.67
C LYS A 98 -31.98 9.42 -23.28
N PRO A 99 -32.02 10.54 -24.04
CA PRO A 99 -33.24 10.97 -24.69
C PRO A 99 -33.90 9.87 -25.53
N GLU A 100 -33.11 9.07 -26.26
CA GLU A 100 -33.62 7.98 -27.11
C GLU A 100 -34.30 6.86 -26.32
N THR A 101 -33.86 6.63 -25.09
CA THR A 101 -34.45 5.63 -24.19
C THR A 101 -35.65 6.19 -23.45
N MET A 102 -35.60 7.48 -23.07
CA MET A 102 -36.69 8.16 -22.37
C MET A 102 -37.86 8.51 -23.27
N ALA A 103 -37.64 8.77 -24.57
CA ALA A 103 -38.69 9.18 -25.51
C ALA A 103 -39.71 8.07 -25.84
N MET A 104 -39.44 6.82 -25.45
CA MET A 104 -40.31 5.68 -25.72
C MET A 104 -41.33 5.47 -24.59
N ALA A 105 -42.55 5.99 -24.76
CA ALA A 105 -43.64 5.85 -23.79
C ALA A 105 -43.93 4.40 -23.35
N ALA A 106 -43.78 3.44 -24.27
CA ALA A 106 -43.98 2.01 -23.99
C ALA A 106 -43.02 1.44 -22.94
N TYR A 107 -41.83 2.04 -22.79
CA TYR A 107 -40.80 1.58 -21.85
C TYR A 107 -40.65 2.50 -20.63
N ALA A 108 -41.37 3.62 -20.55
CA ALA A 108 -41.18 4.62 -19.50
C ALA A 108 -41.34 4.04 -18.07
N GLU A 109 -42.36 3.21 -17.86
CA GLU A 109 -42.61 2.57 -16.55
C GLU A 109 -41.57 1.49 -16.20
N GLU A 110 -41.14 0.70 -17.19
CA GLU A 110 -40.10 -0.32 -17.00
C GLU A 110 -38.74 0.33 -16.71
N ASN A 111 -38.40 1.38 -17.47
CA ASN A 111 -37.18 2.16 -17.28
C ASN A 111 -37.15 2.83 -15.90
N TYR A 112 -38.28 3.35 -15.43
CA TYR A 112 -38.37 3.91 -14.07
C TYR A 112 -38.11 2.85 -12.99
N LYS A 113 -38.78 1.68 -13.07
CA LYS A 113 -38.57 0.57 -12.11
C LYS A 113 -37.13 0.05 -12.14
N LEU A 114 -36.54 -0.10 -13.33
CA LEU A 114 -35.15 -0.51 -13.48
C LEU A 114 -34.21 0.57 -12.91
N GLY A 115 -34.50 1.85 -13.13
CA GLY A 115 -33.77 2.97 -12.57
C GLY A 115 -33.78 2.97 -11.04
N GLU A 116 -34.95 2.79 -10.42
CA GLU A 116 -35.09 2.70 -8.96
C GLU A 116 -34.27 1.54 -8.37
N ALA A 117 -34.39 0.35 -8.96
CA ALA A 117 -33.61 -0.81 -8.53
C ALA A 117 -32.09 -0.60 -8.71
N THR A 118 -31.69 0.04 -9.81
CA THR A 118 -30.28 0.32 -10.10
C THR A 118 -29.72 1.37 -9.13
N ILE A 119 -30.46 2.43 -8.81
CA ILE A 119 -30.06 3.44 -7.83
C ILE A 119 -29.90 2.82 -6.44
N LEU A 120 -30.84 1.97 -6.02
CA LEU A 120 -30.73 1.26 -4.75
C LEU A 120 -29.45 0.41 -4.71
N ASN A 121 -29.18 -0.35 -5.77
CA ASN A 121 -27.95 -1.14 -5.88
C ASN A 121 -26.69 -0.26 -5.86
N MET A 122 -26.70 0.89 -6.54
CA MET A 122 -25.58 1.82 -6.55
C MET A 122 -25.31 2.39 -5.15
N LYS A 123 -26.36 2.73 -4.37
CA LYS A 123 -26.19 3.20 -2.98
C LYS A 123 -25.56 2.12 -2.10
N LEU A 124 -26.01 0.86 -2.23
CA LEU A 124 -25.39 -0.27 -1.52
C LEU A 124 -23.91 -0.44 -1.90
N GLN A 125 -23.56 -0.26 -3.17
CA GLN A 125 -22.18 -0.32 -3.64
C GLN A 125 -21.32 0.85 -3.13
N MET A 126 -21.89 2.05 -2.95
CA MET A 126 -21.22 3.17 -2.30
C MET A 126 -20.88 2.81 -0.85
N ASP A 127 -21.86 2.29 -0.11
CA ASP A 127 -21.68 1.86 1.29
C ASP A 127 -20.66 0.72 1.40
N GLU A 128 -20.70 -0.26 0.49
CA GLU A 128 -19.71 -1.34 0.42
C GLU A 128 -18.29 -0.81 0.23
N MET A 129 -18.10 0.16 -0.67
CA MET A 129 -16.80 0.80 -0.85
C MET A 129 -16.30 1.47 0.43
N MET A 130 -17.17 2.15 1.17
CA MET A 130 -16.82 2.74 2.47
C MET A 130 -16.45 1.67 3.50
N GLN A 131 -17.17 0.54 3.53
CA GLN A 131 -16.86 -0.58 4.43
C GLN A 131 -15.53 -1.25 4.12
N ILE A 132 -15.08 -1.29 2.86
CA ILE A 132 -13.75 -1.80 2.49
C ILE A 132 -12.64 -1.01 3.20
N PHE A 133 -12.77 0.33 3.29
CA PHE A 133 -11.80 1.16 4.03
C PHE A 133 -11.84 0.86 5.53
N GLN A 134 -13.02 0.73 6.13
CA GLN A 134 -13.14 0.41 7.56
C GLN A 134 -12.52 -0.95 7.89
N LYS A 135 -12.80 -1.97 7.08
CA LYS A 135 -12.20 -3.31 7.22
C LYS A 135 -10.69 -3.27 7.00
N ALA A 136 -10.22 -2.45 6.07
CA ALA A 136 -8.79 -2.27 5.84
C ALA A 136 -8.09 -1.63 7.04
N ASP A 137 -8.73 -0.67 7.72
CA ASP A 137 -8.22 -0.10 8.97
C ASP A 137 -8.06 -1.15 10.06
N GLU A 138 -9.09 -1.97 10.30
CA GLU A 138 -9.02 -3.04 11.31
C GLU A 138 -7.91 -4.05 11.01
N GLN A 139 -7.73 -4.41 9.73
CA GLN A 139 -6.65 -5.31 9.30
C GLN A 139 -5.28 -4.67 9.40
N PHE A 140 -5.18 -3.37 9.07
CA PHE A 140 -3.95 -2.61 9.16
C PHE A 140 -3.49 -2.48 10.62
N GLU A 141 -4.39 -2.13 11.55
CA GLU A 141 -4.08 -2.04 12.98
C GLU A 141 -3.56 -3.36 13.53
N ALA A 142 -4.24 -4.48 13.22
CA ALA A 142 -3.81 -5.81 13.64
C ALA A 142 -2.44 -6.21 13.05
N LEU A 143 -2.10 -5.71 11.86
CA LEU A 143 -0.84 -6.00 11.21
C LEU A 143 0.29 -5.14 11.76
N ILE A 144 0.06 -3.85 12.01
CA ILE A 144 1.10 -2.92 12.43
C ILE A 144 1.53 -3.11 13.89
N GLU A 145 0.68 -3.69 14.73
CA GLU A 145 1.04 -4.11 16.09
C GLU A 145 2.19 -5.12 16.11
N LYS A 146 2.37 -5.90 15.03
CA LYS A 146 3.46 -6.88 14.92
C LYS A 146 4.81 -6.25 14.53
N TRP A 147 4.81 -5.00 14.06
CA TRP A 147 6.00 -4.29 13.62
C TRP A 147 6.78 -3.67 14.80
N PRO A 148 8.11 -3.52 14.68
CA PRO A 148 8.93 -2.80 15.65
C PRO A 148 8.49 -1.35 15.81
N GLU A 149 8.55 -0.84 17.05
CA GLU A 149 8.06 0.50 17.44
C GLU A 149 8.62 1.62 16.54
N GLY A 150 9.91 1.60 16.23
CA GLY A 150 10.55 2.61 15.39
C GLY A 150 10.09 2.66 13.91
N ARG A 151 9.39 1.63 13.40
CA ARG A 151 8.80 1.62 12.05
C ARG A 151 7.29 1.81 12.05
N ARG A 152 6.64 1.54 13.18
CA ARG A 152 5.18 1.63 13.33
C ARG A 152 4.66 3.03 13.03
N ASP A 153 5.29 4.06 13.58
CA ASP A 153 4.83 5.44 13.45
C ASP A 153 4.86 5.92 12.00
N THR A 154 5.93 5.62 11.26
CA THR A 154 6.05 5.99 9.84
C THR A 154 4.97 5.31 9.01
N ILE A 155 4.76 4.00 9.19
CA ILE A 155 3.78 3.24 8.41
C ILE A 155 2.34 3.68 8.78
N ASN A 156 2.07 3.91 10.06
CA ASN A 156 0.79 4.47 10.54
C ASN A 156 0.48 5.82 9.90
N LYS A 157 1.48 6.71 9.88
CA LYS A 157 1.32 8.02 9.27
C LYS A 157 1.00 7.91 7.78
N SER A 158 1.78 7.14 7.03
CA SER A 158 1.56 6.95 5.58
C SER A 158 0.21 6.30 5.27
N TRP A 159 -0.23 5.35 6.10
CA TRP A 159 -1.56 4.74 5.95
C TRP A 159 -2.68 5.75 6.23
N SER A 160 -2.61 6.50 7.32
CA SER A 160 -3.61 7.52 7.64
C SER A 160 -3.71 8.58 6.55
N GLU A 161 -2.57 9.08 6.06
CA GLU A 161 -2.54 10.09 4.99
C GLU A 161 -3.17 9.55 3.69
N LEU A 162 -2.80 8.34 3.28
CA LEU A 162 -3.38 7.69 2.10
C LEU A 162 -4.88 7.46 2.28
N ARG A 163 -5.29 6.90 3.42
CA ARG A 163 -6.68 6.58 3.73
C ARG A 163 -7.51 7.86 3.73
N ASP A 164 -7.11 8.86 4.49
CA ASP A 164 -7.89 10.09 4.69
C ASP A 164 -8.01 10.85 3.36
N ALA A 165 -6.93 10.94 2.58
CA ALA A 165 -6.98 11.55 1.26
C ALA A 165 -7.97 10.81 0.32
N ARG A 166 -7.91 9.48 0.27
CA ARG A 166 -8.78 8.68 -0.61
C ARG A 166 -10.23 8.61 -0.14
N LEU A 167 -10.45 8.51 1.17
CA LEU A 167 -11.76 8.46 1.77
C LEU A 167 -12.50 9.78 1.58
N ASN A 168 -11.83 10.91 1.82
CA ASN A 168 -12.42 12.23 1.60
C ASN A 168 -12.80 12.45 0.13
N GLN A 169 -11.95 12.02 -0.81
CA GLN A 169 -12.26 12.04 -2.24
C GLN A 169 -13.51 11.21 -2.57
N LEU A 170 -13.62 10.00 -2.02
CA LEU A 170 -14.76 9.12 -2.24
C LEU A 170 -16.05 9.67 -1.63
N VAL A 171 -15.99 10.20 -0.41
CA VAL A 171 -17.14 10.82 0.26
C VAL A 171 -17.66 11.99 -0.57
N GLY A 172 -16.79 12.94 -0.93
CA GLY A 172 -17.19 14.10 -1.73
C GLY A 172 -17.75 13.71 -3.10
N PHE A 173 -17.15 12.69 -3.74
CA PHE A 173 -17.68 12.13 -4.98
C PHE A 173 -19.09 11.54 -4.78
N PHE A 174 -19.29 10.68 -3.77
CA PHE A 174 -20.58 10.01 -3.55
C PHE A 174 -21.69 10.96 -3.07
N GLU A 175 -21.35 12.03 -2.34
CA GLU A 175 -22.31 13.10 -2.03
C GLU A 175 -22.83 13.75 -3.31
N SER A 176 -21.94 14.20 -4.20
CA SER A 176 -22.33 14.78 -5.50
C SER A 176 -23.12 13.80 -6.37
N GLU A 177 -22.77 12.52 -6.30
CA GLU A 177 -23.37 11.47 -7.10
C GLU A 177 -24.80 11.16 -6.64
N ASN A 178 -25.09 11.28 -5.33
CA ASN A 178 -26.46 11.12 -4.83
C ASN A 178 -27.41 12.18 -5.43
N ASP A 179 -26.95 13.42 -5.60
CA ASP A 179 -27.73 14.48 -6.25
C ASP A 179 -27.97 14.17 -7.74
N VAL A 180 -26.94 13.66 -8.43
CA VAL A 180 -27.04 13.23 -9.83
C VAL A 180 -28.05 12.08 -9.96
N LEU A 181 -27.97 11.06 -9.10
CA LEU A 181 -28.89 9.92 -9.12
C LEU A 181 -30.33 10.34 -8.81
N ALA A 182 -30.53 11.27 -7.86
CA ALA A 182 -31.85 11.82 -7.57
C ALA A 182 -32.44 12.56 -8.78
N ALA A 183 -31.64 13.38 -9.47
CA ALA A 183 -32.09 14.07 -10.68
C ALA A 183 -32.39 13.09 -11.83
N MET A 184 -31.60 12.03 -11.99
CA MET A 184 -31.87 10.96 -12.95
C MET A 184 -33.19 10.24 -12.63
N GLN A 185 -33.44 9.92 -11.36
CA GLN A 185 -34.68 9.27 -10.92
C GLN A 185 -35.90 10.14 -11.21
N GLU A 186 -35.81 11.44 -10.93
CA GLU A 186 -36.90 12.40 -11.17
C GLU A 186 -37.25 12.49 -12.66
N LEU A 187 -36.26 12.50 -13.56
CA LEU A 187 -36.52 12.46 -15.00
C LEU A 187 -37.28 11.21 -15.43
N LEU A 188 -36.85 10.04 -14.95
CA LEU A 188 -37.51 8.77 -15.25
C LEU A 188 -38.93 8.74 -14.66
N PHE A 189 -39.12 9.31 -13.47
CA PHE A 189 -40.42 9.45 -12.83
C PHE A 189 -41.38 10.32 -13.66
N ILE A 190 -40.93 11.51 -14.10
CA ILE A 190 -41.72 12.41 -14.96
C ILE A 190 -42.16 11.67 -16.23
N CYS A 191 -41.26 10.94 -16.89
CA CYS A 191 -41.61 10.14 -18.07
C CYS A 191 -42.61 9.03 -17.76
N SER A 192 -42.44 8.32 -16.64
CA SER A 192 -43.33 7.22 -16.24
C SER A 192 -44.74 7.71 -15.92
N GLU A 193 -44.88 8.75 -15.09
CA GLU A 193 -46.17 9.30 -14.68
C GLU A 193 -46.92 9.97 -15.83
N ASN A 194 -46.18 10.56 -16.78
CA ASN A 194 -46.77 11.33 -17.88
C ASN A 194 -46.65 10.60 -19.23
N LYS A 195 -46.49 9.26 -19.22
CA LYS A 195 -46.28 8.45 -20.43
C LYS A 195 -47.37 8.62 -21.49
N GLU A 196 -48.61 8.87 -21.08
CA GLU A 196 -49.76 9.10 -21.98
C GLU A 196 -49.71 10.47 -22.67
N LEU A 197 -48.99 11.42 -22.07
CA LEU A 197 -48.81 12.78 -22.58
C LEU A 197 -47.59 12.92 -23.47
N MET A 198 -46.75 11.88 -23.57
CA MET A 198 -45.58 11.89 -24.43
C MET A 198 -45.97 11.99 -25.90
N ALA A 199 -45.38 12.95 -26.61
CA ALA A 199 -45.62 13.10 -28.02
C ALA A 199 -44.70 12.15 -28.82
N ILE A 200 -45.28 11.48 -29.81
CA ILE A 200 -44.50 10.70 -30.79
C ILE A 200 -43.90 11.72 -31.77
N GLY A 201 -42.67 12.15 -31.50
CA GLY A 201 -41.89 12.96 -32.43
C GLY A 201 -41.30 12.12 -33.57
N ASP A 202 -40.98 12.76 -34.69
CA ASP A 202 -40.23 12.13 -35.80
C ASP A 202 -38.77 11.85 -35.43
N ASP A 203 -38.26 12.53 -34.39
CA ASP A 203 -36.90 12.40 -33.88
C ASP A 203 -36.91 11.71 -32.50
N PRO A 204 -36.41 10.47 -32.38
CA PRO A 204 -36.34 9.76 -31.11
C PRO A 204 -35.34 10.39 -30.12
N SER A 205 -34.46 11.29 -30.56
CA SER A 205 -33.50 11.97 -29.68
C SER A 205 -34.10 13.13 -28.87
N ILE A 206 -35.39 13.41 -29.05
CA ILE A 206 -36.08 14.50 -28.35
C ILE A 206 -37.23 13.92 -27.53
N VAL A 207 -37.14 14.07 -26.20
CA VAL A 207 -38.28 13.81 -25.32
C VAL A 207 -39.23 15.00 -25.41
N SER A 208 -40.48 14.74 -25.76
CA SER A 208 -41.50 15.78 -25.90
C SER A 208 -42.81 15.36 -25.25
N PHE A 209 -43.53 16.34 -24.72
CA PHE A 209 -44.83 16.17 -24.08
C PHE A 209 -45.84 17.10 -24.73
N THR A 210 -47.07 16.61 -24.85
CA THR A 210 -48.23 17.35 -25.37
C THR A 210 -48.73 18.42 -24.38
N ASP A 211 -48.51 18.21 -23.09
CA ASP A 211 -48.77 19.20 -22.05
C ASP A 211 -47.55 20.11 -21.82
N GLU A 212 -47.76 21.42 -21.92
CA GLU A 212 -46.70 22.43 -21.75
C GLU A 212 -46.12 22.46 -20.33
N GLY A 213 -46.94 22.15 -19.31
CA GLY A 213 -46.52 22.11 -17.92
C GLY A 213 -45.54 20.96 -17.64
N VAL A 214 -45.87 19.77 -18.12
CA VAL A 214 -44.99 18.59 -18.03
C VAL A 214 -43.71 18.81 -18.84
N ALA A 215 -43.81 19.38 -20.05
CA ALA A 215 -42.65 19.71 -20.87
C ALA A 215 -41.69 20.69 -20.15
N ALA A 216 -42.23 21.70 -19.47
CA ALA A 216 -41.44 22.65 -18.69
C ALA A 216 -40.75 21.97 -17.49
N GLN A 217 -41.46 21.10 -16.76
CA GLN A 217 -40.89 20.34 -15.63
C GLN A 217 -39.75 19.42 -16.08
N PHE A 218 -39.96 18.67 -17.17
CA PHE A 218 -38.93 17.80 -17.74
C PHE A 218 -37.68 18.59 -18.12
N ASN A 219 -37.84 19.68 -18.87
CA ASN A 219 -36.72 20.52 -19.31
C ASN A 219 -35.96 21.13 -18.12
N GLN A 220 -36.67 21.57 -17.09
CA GLN A 220 -36.04 22.08 -15.86
C GLN A 220 -35.18 21.01 -15.19
N GLN A 221 -35.69 19.78 -15.04
CA GLN A 221 -34.93 18.69 -14.42
C GLN A 221 -33.76 18.25 -15.31
N TYR A 222 -33.93 18.28 -16.62
CA TYR A 222 -32.86 17.93 -17.56
C TYR A 222 -31.69 18.93 -17.48
N ILE A 223 -31.99 20.23 -17.46
CA ILE A 223 -30.98 21.29 -17.25
C ILE A 223 -30.30 21.12 -15.89
N ARG A 224 -31.07 20.81 -14.84
CA ARG A 224 -30.52 20.55 -13.50
C ARG A 224 -29.56 19.36 -13.52
N LEU A 225 -29.93 18.25 -14.16
CA LEU A 225 -29.06 17.08 -14.29
C LEU A 225 -27.75 17.43 -14.99
N GLN A 226 -27.80 18.21 -16.08
CA GLN A 226 -26.60 18.68 -16.78
C GLN A 226 -25.70 19.52 -15.86
N ALA A 227 -26.28 20.50 -15.17
CA ALA A 227 -25.53 21.34 -14.23
C ALA A 227 -24.87 20.53 -13.10
N LEU A 228 -25.55 19.51 -12.57
CA LEU A 228 -24.98 18.61 -11.56
C LEU A 228 -23.84 17.75 -12.11
N GLN A 229 -23.95 17.28 -13.36
CA GLN A 229 -22.90 16.51 -14.02
C GLN A 229 -21.66 17.37 -14.32
N ASP A 230 -21.87 18.63 -14.71
CA ASP A 230 -20.79 19.60 -14.93
C ASP A 230 -20.07 19.91 -13.60
N LEU A 231 -20.83 20.18 -12.53
CA LEU A 231 -20.27 20.41 -11.19
C LEU A 231 -19.49 19.18 -10.68
N GLN A 232 -20.03 17.98 -10.87
CA GLN A 232 -19.31 16.76 -10.51
C GLN A 232 -17.99 16.62 -11.29
N THR A 233 -17.98 17.00 -12.57
CA THR A 233 -16.77 16.96 -13.40
C THR A 233 -15.72 17.94 -12.89
N GLU A 234 -16.12 19.17 -12.56
CA GLU A 234 -15.26 20.19 -11.97
C GLU A 234 -14.68 19.74 -10.62
N LEU A 235 -15.51 19.16 -9.75
CA LEU A 235 -15.07 18.61 -8.47
C LEU A 235 -14.02 17.51 -8.65
N MET A 236 -14.21 16.62 -9.62
CA MET A 236 -13.23 15.56 -9.93
C MET A 236 -11.93 16.13 -10.51
N GLU A 237 -11.98 17.22 -11.25
CA GLU A 237 -10.78 17.90 -11.78
C GLU A 237 -9.97 18.55 -10.65
N GLN A 238 -10.64 19.25 -9.73
CA GLN A 238 -10.00 19.87 -8.55
C GLN A 238 -9.34 18.82 -7.66
N LEU A 239 -10.05 17.72 -7.35
CA LEU A 239 -9.50 16.61 -6.57
C LEU A 239 -8.32 15.91 -7.25
N SER A 240 -8.20 16.01 -8.58
CA SER A 240 -7.05 15.46 -9.31
C SER A 240 -5.83 16.37 -9.25
N GLN A 241 -6.04 17.69 -9.22
CA GLN A 241 -4.96 18.69 -9.12
C GLN A 241 -4.34 18.72 -7.71
N ASP A 242 -5.18 18.67 -6.67
CA ASP A 242 -4.72 18.66 -5.27
C ASP A 242 -3.86 17.42 -4.94
N GLY A 243 -4.05 16.32 -5.68
CA GLY A 243 -3.25 15.10 -5.55
C GLY A 243 -1.83 15.20 -6.13
N GLU A 244 -1.58 16.10 -7.08
CA GLU A 244 -0.25 16.28 -7.70
C GLU A 244 0.63 17.23 -6.88
N ASP A 245 0.08 18.31 -6.33
CA ASP A 245 0.84 19.32 -5.57
C ASP A 245 1.34 18.80 -4.21
N SER A 246 0.60 17.88 -3.57
CA SER A 246 1.06 17.27 -2.31
C SER A 246 2.30 16.38 -2.50
N SER A 247 2.52 15.82 -3.70
CA SER A 247 3.68 14.98 -4.02
C SER A 247 4.98 15.77 -4.29
N LEU A 248 4.87 17.07 -4.55
CA LEU A 248 6.01 17.96 -4.79
C LEU A 248 6.51 18.65 -3.51
N SER A 249 5.70 18.69 -2.46
CA SER A 249 6.10 19.25 -1.15
C SER A 249 7.02 18.31 -0.35
N GLU A 250 6.92 16.98 -0.51
CA GLU A 250 7.77 16.04 0.25
C GLU A 250 9.22 16.01 -0.21
N LYS A 251 9.50 16.31 -1.49
CA LYS A 251 10.88 16.32 -2.01
C LYS A 251 11.74 17.47 -1.47
N SER A 252 11.14 18.50 -0.87
CA SER A 252 11.89 19.64 -0.33
C SER A 252 12.37 19.44 1.11
N SER A 253 11.88 18.41 1.82
CA SER A 253 12.19 18.16 3.24
C SER A 253 13.14 16.98 3.49
N GLU A 254 13.39 16.11 2.50
CA GLU A 254 14.37 15.01 2.63
C GLU A 254 15.81 15.41 2.28
N GLN A 255 16.07 16.64 1.85
CA GLN A 255 17.40 17.08 1.41
C GLN A 255 18.20 17.86 2.48
N GLU A 256 17.70 18.00 3.72
CA GLU A 256 18.33 18.83 4.77
C GLU A 256 18.81 18.04 6.01
N VAL A 257 18.96 16.70 5.95
CA VAL A 257 19.46 15.90 7.09
C VAL A 257 20.66 14.98 6.75
N VAL A 258 21.31 15.15 5.60
CA VAL A 258 22.56 14.43 5.30
C VAL A 258 23.66 15.42 4.91
N ASN A 259 24.11 16.24 5.86
CA ASN A 259 25.38 16.94 5.71
C ASN A 259 26.04 17.32 7.04
N GLU A 260 26.29 16.36 7.93
CA GLU A 260 27.22 16.57 9.06
C GLU A 260 27.78 15.24 9.61
N ASN A 261 28.60 14.53 8.82
CA ASN A 261 29.77 13.76 9.32
C ASN A 261 30.38 12.91 8.20
N ALA A 262 31.37 13.46 7.49
CA ALA A 262 32.41 12.65 6.84
C ALA A 262 33.56 13.56 6.39
N GLN A 263 34.30 14.12 7.34
CA GLN A 263 35.67 14.55 7.10
C GLN A 263 36.60 13.70 7.95
N GLY A 264 37.39 12.85 7.30
CA GLY A 264 38.52 12.20 7.94
C GLY A 264 39.00 10.93 7.25
N VAL A 265 40.11 11.09 6.50
CA VAL A 265 41.14 10.07 6.22
C VAL A 265 41.04 9.28 4.91
N SER A 266 41.59 9.91 3.85
CA SER A 266 42.58 9.39 2.91
C SER A 266 43.11 7.96 3.09
N ALA A 267 43.10 7.14 2.03
CA ALA A 267 44.23 7.01 1.08
C ALA A 267 44.18 5.70 0.26
N ASN A 268 44.49 5.85 -1.03
CA ASN A 268 45.14 4.89 -1.94
C ASN A 268 44.65 3.44 -2.02
N SER A 269 44.17 3.05 -3.20
CA SER A 269 45.04 2.43 -4.21
C SER A 269 44.30 2.26 -5.54
N GLU A 270 45.03 2.58 -6.60
CA GLU A 270 44.66 2.58 -8.01
C GLU A 270 44.90 1.18 -8.65
N PRO A 271 44.77 0.98 -9.98
CA PRO A 271 43.76 0.13 -10.57
C PRO A 271 44.34 -1.15 -11.20
N SER A 272 43.48 -2.13 -11.52
CA SER A 272 43.84 -3.16 -12.48
C SER A 272 42.63 -3.55 -13.32
N GLY A 273 42.76 -3.30 -14.63
CA GLY A 273 41.70 -3.51 -15.61
C GLY A 273 41.63 -4.93 -16.17
N SER A 274 40.57 -5.17 -16.93
CA SER A 274 40.44 -5.98 -18.15
C SER A 274 38.93 -6.05 -18.46
N GLN A 275 38.47 -5.40 -19.53
CA GLN A 275 38.21 -6.02 -20.83
C GLN A 275 37.45 -7.35 -20.73
N GLN A 276 36.16 -7.34 -21.09
CA GLN A 276 35.68 -8.10 -22.25
C GLN A 276 34.24 -7.71 -22.61
N GLU A 277 34.11 -7.34 -23.89
CA GLU A 277 32.90 -7.04 -24.64
C GLU A 277 32.35 -8.35 -25.27
N PRO A 278 31.34 -8.33 -26.17
CA PRO A 278 30.02 -8.91 -25.97
C PRO A 278 29.82 -10.24 -26.72
N ALA A 279 28.78 -11.01 -26.36
CA ALA A 279 28.31 -12.13 -27.17
C ALA A 279 27.05 -11.74 -27.95
N GLU A 280 27.21 -11.74 -29.27
CA GLU A 280 26.15 -11.65 -30.28
C GLU A 280 25.17 -12.85 -30.21
N ARG A 281 23.86 -12.53 -30.32
CA ARG A 281 22.81 -13.07 -31.23
C ARG A 281 22.82 -14.57 -31.61
N PRO A 282 21.63 -15.23 -31.76
CA PRO A 282 20.75 -14.90 -32.89
C PRO A 282 19.23 -15.00 -32.70
N ALA A 283 18.58 -14.36 -33.65
CA ALA A 283 17.17 -14.40 -33.97
C ALA A 283 16.61 -15.82 -34.12
N ARG A 284 15.37 -16.03 -33.69
CA ARG A 284 14.54 -17.15 -34.12
C ARG A 284 13.31 -16.66 -34.85
N GLN A 285 13.22 -17.07 -36.10
CA GLN A 285 12.09 -16.95 -37.00
C GLN A 285 10.87 -17.73 -36.47
N GLY A 286 9.69 -17.15 -36.69
CA GLY A 286 8.57 -17.76 -37.40
C GLY A 286 7.87 -18.99 -36.79
N ARG A 287 6.59 -18.81 -36.43
CA ARG A 287 5.58 -19.83 -36.71
C ARG A 287 4.23 -19.20 -37.05
N ARG A 288 3.77 -19.51 -38.26
CA ARG A 288 2.42 -19.28 -38.78
C ARG A 288 1.39 -20.16 -38.05
N GLY A 289 0.16 -19.68 -37.98
CA GLY A 289 -1.04 -20.48 -38.25
C GLY A 289 -1.93 -20.80 -37.05
N ARG A 290 -2.97 -20.01 -36.84
CA ARG A 290 -4.35 -20.28 -37.28
C ARG A 290 -5.15 -19.00 -37.27
#